data_AF-A0A2N1RBP0-F1
#
_entry.id   AF-A0A2N1RBP0-F1
#
_cell.length_a   1.000
_cell.length_b   1.000
_cell.length_c   1.000
_cell.angle_alpha   90.00
_cell.angle_beta   90.00
_cell.angle_gamma   90.00
#
_symmetry.space_group_name_H-M   'P 1'
#
loop_
_entity.id
_entity.type
_entity.pdbx_description
1 polymer ?
#
loop_
_entity_poly.entity_id
_entity_poly.type
_entity_poly.pdbx_seq_one_letter_code
_entity_poly.pdbx_strand_id
1 'polypeptide(L)'
;MIDVQSIKNFFPSGMRDKPEYQQYLIKEYIQCQILEYLSNTCYVKNLSFIGGTNLRLIKHIDRFSENLDFDCKNMAKDEFQSMTDDVLRYLENSGYTVEPKEREHDGLVAYRRSIYFPELLFSLGLSGYKNARFLIKLEMQDQG
;
A
#
# COMPACT_ATOMS: atom_id res chain seq x y z
N MET A 1 -10.17 13.93 -2.26
CA MET A 1 -10.26 12.94 -1.18
C MET A 1 -11.08 11.75 -1.68
N ILE A 2 -10.67 10.52 -1.40
CA ILE A 2 -11.37 9.31 -1.88
C ILE A 2 -12.84 9.37 -1.49
N ASP A 3 -13.74 9.12 -2.44
CA ASP A 3 -15.12 8.78 -2.12
C ASP A 3 -15.23 7.27 -1.87
N VAL A 4 -15.42 6.90 -0.60
CA VAL A 4 -15.55 5.50 -0.17
C VAL A 4 -16.71 4.80 -0.88
N GLN A 5 -17.79 5.52 -1.18
CA GLN A 5 -18.95 4.92 -1.85
C GLN A 5 -18.63 4.56 -3.30
N SER A 6 -17.88 5.41 -3.99
CA SER A 6 -17.40 5.13 -5.36
C SER A 6 -16.54 3.88 -5.44
N ILE A 7 -15.71 3.59 -4.44
CA ILE A 7 -14.82 2.41 -4.49
C ILE A 7 -15.50 1.09 -4.11
N LYS A 8 -16.59 1.13 -3.33
CA LYS A 8 -17.26 -0.10 -2.84
C LYS A 8 -17.73 -1.01 -3.97
N ASN A 9 -18.05 -0.44 -5.13
CA ASN A 9 -18.52 -1.19 -6.29
C ASN A 9 -17.43 -2.06 -6.95
N PHE A 10 -16.15 -1.85 -6.63
CA PHE A 10 -15.07 -2.73 -7.06
C PHE A 10 -14.98 -4.03 -6.25
N PHE A 11 -15.70 -4.14 -5.13
CA PHE A 11 -15.60 -5.27 -4.22
C PHE A 11 -16.88 -6.11 -4.19
N PRO A 12 -16.78 -7.43 -3.90
CA PRO A 12 -17.95 -8.29 -3.76
C PRO A 12 -18.92 -7.80 -2.67
N SER A 13 -20.23 -8.04 -2.87
CA SER A 13 -21.29 -7.65 -1.93
C SER A 13 -21.07 -8.22 -0.53
N GLY A 14 -20.58 -9.45 -0.43
CA GLY A 14 -20.24 -10.11 0.85
C GLY A 14 -19.14 -9.40 1.66
N MET A 15 -18.43 -8.44 1.06
CA MET A 15 -17.38 -7.65 1.69
C MET A 15 -17.72 -6.16 1.82
N ARG A 16 -18.22 -5.53 0.76
CA ARG A 16 -18.34 -4.06 0.69
C ARG A 16 -19.33 -3.45 1.69
N ASP A 17 -20.30 -4.24 2.12
CA ASP A 17 -21.39 -3.80 3.02
C ASP A 17 -21.04 -4.04 4.51
N LYS A 18 -19.90 -4.68 4.80
CA LYS A 18 -19.43 -4.98 6.16
C LYS A 18 -18.57 -3.84 6.72
N PRO A 19 -18.99 -3.17 7.82
CA PRO A 19 -18.22 -2.08 8.43
C PRO A 19 -16.77 -2.47 8.78
N GLU A 20 -16.57 -3.69 9.27
CA GLU A 20 -15.26 -4.24 9.64
C GLU A 20 -14.28 -4.33 8.46
N TYR A 21 -14.78 -4.33 7.22
CA TYR A 21 -13.97 -4.41 6.02
C TYR A 21 -13.65 -3.07 5.38
N GLN A 22 -14.33 -1.98 5.75
CA GLN A 22 -14.18 -0.69 5.08
C GLN A 22 -12.73 -0.19 5.07
N GLN A 23 -12.00 -0.31 6.17
CA GLN A 23 -10.58 0.05 6.22
C GLN A 23 -9.71 -0.77 5.24
N TYR A 24 -10.04 -2.04 5.03
CA TYR A 24 -9.29 -2.92 4.13
C TYR A 24 -9.64 -2.66 2.67
N LEU A 25 -10.88 -2.25 2.35
CA LEU A 25 -11.25 -1.79 1.01
C LEU A 25 -10.42 -0.56 0.62
N ILE A 26 -10.29 0.39 1.55
CA ILE A 26 -9.47 1.60 1.35
C ILE A 26 -8.00 1.23 1.17
N LYS A 27 -7.50 0.29 1.99
CA LYS A 27 -6.12 -0.20 1.87
C LYS A 27 -5.86 -0.86 0.52
N GLU A 28 -6.73 -1.76 0.07
CA GLU A 28 -6.60 -2.43 -1.22
C GLU A 28 -6.69 -1.42 -2.38
N TYR A 29 -7.59 -0.44 -2.29
CA TYR A 29 -7.68 0.63 -3.29
C TYR A 29 -6.38 1.43 -3.42
N ILE A 30 -5.81 1.89 -2.29
CA ILE A 30 -4.55 2.64 -2.32
C ILE A 30 -3.38 1.74 -2.75
N GLN A 31 -3.36 0.47 -2.35
CA GLN A 31 -2.39 -0.51 -2.84
C GLN A 31 -2.45 -0.65 -4.37
N CYS A 32 -3.65 -0.70 -4.96
CA CYS A 32 -3.83 -0.69 -6.42
C CYS A 32 -3.32 0.59 -7.06
N GLN A 33 -3.57 1.77 -6.47
CA GLN A 33 -3.02 3.03 -6.97
C GLN A 33 -1.49 3.05 -6.97
N ILE A 34 -0.86 2.49 -5.93
CA ILE A 34 0.61 2.37 -5.85
C ILE A 34 1.13 1.40 -6.92
N LEU A 35 0.46 0.25 -7.10
CA LEU A 35 0.83 -0.73 -8.14
C LEU A 35 0.70 -0.13 -9.54
N GLU A 36 -0.39 0.59 -9.82
CA GLU A 36 -0.60 1.30 -11.08
C GLU A 36 0.51 2.32 -11.33
N TYR A 37 0.82 3.15 -10.32
CA TYR A 37 1.92 4.11 -10.42
C TYR A 37 3.25 3.41 -10.74
N LEU A 38 3.64 2.41 -9.94
CA LEU A 38 4.90 1.67 -10.14
C LEU A 38 4.96 1.01 -11.53
N SER A 39 3.84 0.48 -12.02
CA SER A 39 3.76 -0.14 -13.35
C SER A 39 4.05 0.81 -14.51
N ASN A 40 3.86 2.13 -14.30
CA ASN A 40 4.09 3.19 -15.28
C ASN A 40 5.45 3.90 -15.11
N THR A 41 6.34 3.37 -14.26
CA THR A 41 7.66 3.96 -13.99
C THR A 41 8.79 3.06 -14.47
N CYS A 42 10.02 3.57 -14.47
CA CYS A 42 11.20 2.79 -14.81
C CYS A 42 11.50 1.67 -13.79
N TYR A 43 10.87 1.68 -12.61
CA TYR A 43 11.09 0.69 -11.55
C TYR A 43 10.55 -0.69 -11.93
N VAL A 44 9.44 -0.75 -12.69
CA VAL A 44 8.72 -1.99 -13.03
C VAL A 44 9.62 -3.11 -13.59
N LYS A 45 10.67 -2.75 -14.33
CA LYS A 45 11.63 -3.70 -14.94
C LYS A 45 12.37 -4.57 -13.92
N ASN A 46 12.47 -4.11 -12.67
CA ASN A 46 13.21 -4.77 -11.59
C ASN A 46 12.28 -5.29 -10.49
N LEU A 47 10.95 -5.22 -10.67
CA LEU A 47 9.95 -5.59 -9.67
C LEU A 47 9.19 -6.84 -10.07
N SER A 48 9.29 -7.87 -9.24
CA SER A 48 8.42 -9.04 -9.30
C SER A 48 7.40 -8.94 -8.17
N PHE A 49 6.13 -8.72 -8.50
CA PHE A 49 5.07 -8.61 -7.49
C PHE A 49 4.76 -9.98 -6.85
N ILE A 50 4.97 -10.10 -5.54
CA ILE A 50 4.84 -11.35 -4.78
C ILE A 50 4.00 -11.14 -3.51
N GLY A 51 4.01 -12.14 -2.63
CA GLY A 51 3.41 -12.03 -1.29
C GLY A 51 1.88 -12.06 -1.26
N GLY A 52 1.33 -11.61 -0.14
CA GLY A 52 -0.09 -11.79 0.18
C GLY A 52 -1.03 -11.02 -0.74
N THR A 53 -0.63 -9.81 -1.15
CA THR A 53 -1.46 -8.94 -1.99
C THR A 53 -1.47 -9.42 -3.44
N ASN A 54 -0.37 -10.00 -3.93
CA ASN A 54 -0.35 -10.71 -5.21
C ASN A 54 -1.33 -11.90 -5.20
N LEU A 55 -1.34 -12.70 -4.13
CA LEU A 55 -2.30 -13.79 -3.99
C LEU A 55 -3.75 -13.30 -3.95
N ARG A 56 -4.02 -12.17 -3.27
CA ARG A 56 -5.34 -11.53 -3.24
C ARG A 56 -5.78 -11.07 -4.63
N LEU A 57 -4.97 -10.26 -5.30
CA LEU A 57 -5.36 -9.58 -6.55
C LEU A 57 -5.28 -10.51 -7.78
N ILE A 58 -4.25 -11.34 -7.88
CA ILE A 58 -3.96 -12.14 -9.08
C ILE A 58 -4.48 -13.58 -8.97
N LYS A 59 -4.49 -14.16 -7.76
CA LYS A 59 -5.00 -15.52 -7.52
C LYS A 59 -6.42 -15.53 -6.94
N HIS A 60 -7.04 -14.35 -6.77
CA HIS A 60 -8.41 -14.17 -6.28
C HIS A 60 -8.67 -14.87 -4.94
N ILE A 61 -7.68 -14.92 -4.04
CA ILE A 61 -7.89 -15.45 -2.69
C ILE A 61 -8.79 -14.49 -1.90
N ASP A 62 -9.78 -15.03 -1.19
CA ASP A 62 -10.79 -14.24 -0.49
C ASP A 62 -10.34 -13.75 0.91
N ARG A 63 -9.16 -13.11 0.96
CA ARG A 63 -8.64 -12.44 2.17
C ARG A 63 -7.90 -11.15 1.81
N PHE A 64 -8.10 -10.11 2.62
CA PHE A 64 -7.29 -8.90 2.49
C PHE A 64 -5.83 -9.14 2.88
N SER A 65 -4.95 -8.27 2.38
CA SER A 65 -3.53 -8.27 2.66
C SER A 65 -3.05 -6.84 2.89
N GLU A 66 -2.06 -6.66 3.77
CA GLU A 66 -1.67 -5.32 4.24
C GLU A 66 -0.42 -4.74 3.57
N ASN A 67 0.41 -5.60 2.98
CA ASN A 67 1.72 -5.24 2.45
C ASN A 67 1.76 -5.31 0.93
N LEU A 68 2.58 -4.48 0.30
CA LEU A 68 3.04 -4.70 -1.07
C LEU A 68 4.43 -5.31 -1.00
N ASP A 69 4.54 -6.59 -1.37
CA ASP A 69 5.78 -7.35 -1.34
C ASP A 69 6.31 -7.51 -2.77
N PHE A 70 7.59 -7.22 -2.96
CA PHE A 70 8.26 -7.41 -4.25
C PHE A 70 9.55 -8.21 -4.08
N ASP A 71 9.79 -9.11 -5.03
CA ASP A 71 11.12 -9.65 -5.26
C ASP A 71 11.87 -8.68 -6.18
N CYS A 72 13.09 -8.33 -5.78
CA CYS A 72 13.94 -7.38 -6.48
C CYS A 72 15.32 -7.99 -6.70
N LYS A 73 15.72 -8.13 -7.97
CA LYS A 73 17.08 -8.56 -8.31
C LYS A 73 17.98 -7.34 -8.46
N ASN A 74 19.08 -7.30 -7.71
CA ASN A 74 20.12 -6.27 -7.81
C ASN A 74 19.68 -4.82 -7.56
N MET A 75 18.58 -4.58 -6.83
CA MET A 75 18.18 -3.22 -6.47
C MET A 75 18.98 -2.74 -5.25
N ALA A 76 19.62 -1.58 -5.35
CA ALA A 76 20.34 -1.00 -4.22
C ALA A 76 19.37 -0.35 -3.21
N LYS A 77 19.80 -0.23 -1.94
CA LYS A 77 19.01 0.44 -0.89
C LYS A 77 18.60 1.88 -1.28
N ASP A 78 19.48 2.62 -1.95
CA ASP A 78 19.22 4.00 -2.38
C ASP A 78 18.19 4.06 -3.53
N GLU A 79 18.18 3.06 -4.41
CA GLU A 79 17.16 2.92 -5.45
C GLU A 79 15.79 2.62 -4.84
N PHE A 80 15.74 1.74 -3.82
CA PHE A 80 14.53 1.48 -3.05
C PHE A 80 14.01 2.73 -2.33
N GLN A 81 14.89 3.52 -1.71
CA GLN A 81 14.51 4.77 -1.07
C GLN A 81 13.96 5.77 -2.08
N SER A 82 14.65 5.95 -3.21
CA SER A 82 14.19 6.82 -4.30
C SER A 82 12.82 6.41 -4.83
N MET A 83 12.63 5.11 -5.11
CA MET A 83 11.33 4.58 -5.56
C MET A 83 10.21 4.85 -4.55
N THR A 84 10.49 4.68 -3.27
CA THR A 84 9.47 4.89 -2.25
C THR A 84 9.23 6.38 -1.93
N ASP A 85 10.20 7.27 -2.16
CA ASP A 85 10.00 8.73 -2.18
C ASP A 85 9.10 9.15 -3.35
N ASP A 86 9.29 8.54 -4.50
CA ASP A 86 8.47 8.72 -5.69
C ASP A 86 7.01 8.31 -5.43
N VAL A 87 6.80 7.17 -4.76
CA VAL A 87 5.46 6.73 -4.30
C VAL A 87 4.84 7.73 -3.32
N LEU A 88 5.60 8.26 -2.36
CA LEU A 88 5.10 9.28 -1.43
C LEU A 88 4.63 10.53 -2.19
N ARG A 89 5.47 11.07 -3.09
CA ARG A 89 5.13 12.24 -3.91
C ARG A 89 3.90 11.99 -4.78
N TYR A 90 3.77 10.79 -5.36
CA TYR A 90 2.58 10.39 -6.11
C TYR A 90 1.30 10.43 -5.23
N LEU A 91 1.37 9.91 -4.01
CA LEU A 91 0.25 9.92 -3.08
C LEU A 91 -0.10 11.34 -2.62
N GLU A 92 0.90 12.18 -2.32
CA GLU A 92 0.69 13.60 -2.00
C GLU A 92 -0.01 14.34 -3.15
N ASN A 93 0.47 14.16 -4.38
CA ASN A 93 -0.13 14.74 -5.58
C ASN A 93 -1.55 14.20 -5.86
N SER A 94 -1.87 13.00 -5.37
CA SER A 94 -3.20 12.41 -5.42
C SER A 94 -4.15 12.95 -4.32
N GLY A 95 -3.65 13.86 -3.48
CA GLY A 95 -4.41 14.54 -2.43
C GLY A 95 -4.44 13.80 -1.09
N TYR A 96 -3.50 12.88 -0.85
CA TYR A 96 -3.31 12.27 0.46
C TYR A 96 -2.32 13.06 1.30
N THR A 97 -2.54 13.11 2.61
CA THR A 97 -1.48 13.43 3.57
C THR A 97 -0.76 12.13 3.92
N VAL A 98 0.54 12.05 3.63
CA VAL A 98 1.35 10.86 3.89
C VAL A 98 2.70 11.21 4.52
N GLU A 99 3.20 10.31 5.37
CA GLU A 99 4.48 10.48 6.04
C GLU A 99 5.27 9.16 6.00
N PRO A 100 6.56 9.17 5.64
CA PRO A 100 7.40 8.00 5.82
C PRO A 100 7.63 7.74 7.30
N LYS A 101 7.57 6.48 7.72
CA LYS A 101 7.96 6.09 9.07
C LYS A 101 9.48 6.21 9.22
N GLU A 102 9.94 7.02 10.18
CA GLU A 102 11.37 7.34 10.37
C GLU A 102 12.29 6.14 10.64
N ARG A 103 11.75 5.06 11.22
CA ARG A 103 12.53 3.87 11.58
C ARG A 103 11.83 2.59 11.14
N GLU A 104 12.48 1.88 10.23
CA GLU A 104 12.30 0.45 10.02
C GLU A 104 13.48 -0.29 10.69
N HIS A 105 13.28 -1.53 11.14
CA HIS A 105 14.33 -2.24 11.87
C HIS A 105 15.53 -2.56 10.95
N ASP A 106 16.71 -2.03 11.28
CA ASP A 106 17.95 -2.16 10.48
C ASP A 106 18.57 -3.58 10.45
N GLY A 107 17.93 -4.58 11.09
CA GLY A 107 18.43 -5.96 11.19
C GLY A 107 17.83 -6.95 10.18
N LEU A 108 17.12 -6.45 9.16
CA LEU A 108 16.34 -7.28 8.24
C LEU A 108 17.00 -7.36 6.86
N VAL A 109 16.93 -8.53 6.25
CA VAL A 109 17.42 -8.77 4.88
C VAL A 109 16.58 -8.00 3.85
N ALA A 110 15.29 -7.80 4.15
CA ALA A 110 14.37 -7.07 3.29
C ALA A 110 14.47 -5.56 3.52
N TYR A 111 14.51 -4.79 2.44
CA TYR A 111 14.25 -3.36 2.48
C TYR A 111 12.77 -3.12 2.75
N ARG A 112 12.47 -2.18 3.65
CA ARG A 112 11.11 -1.89 4.07
C ARG A 112 10.89 -0.40 4.17
N ARG A 113 9.69 0.04 3.84
CA ARG A 113 9.20 1.38 4.15
C ARG A 113 7.72 1.34 4.44
N SER A 114 7.34 1.76 5.65
CA SER A 114 5.95 2.04 5.98
C SER A 114 5.61 3.49 5.61
N ILE A 115 4.51 3.65 4.88
CA ILE A 115 3.88 4.93 4.58
C ILE A 115 2.69 5.09 5.53
N TYR A 116 2.74 6.10 6.39
CA TYR A 116 1.68 6.45 7.32
C TYR A 116 0.73 7.46 6.67
N PHE A 117 -0.57 7.34 6.95
CA PHE A 117 -1.61 8.25 6.47
C PHE A 117 -2.28 8.91 7.68
N PRO A 118 -1.76 10.05 8.16
CA PRO A 118 -2.31 10.74 9.32
C PRO A 118 -3.79 11.08 9.14
N GLU A 119 -4.59 10.84 10.17
CA GLU A 119 -6.01 11.20 10.25
C GLU A 119 -6.92 10.64 9.13
N LEU A 120 -6.42 9.78 8.22
CA LEU A 120 -7.18 9.30 7.07
C LEU A 120 -8.49 8.63 7.50
N LEU A 121 -8.42 7.70 8.45
CA LEU A 121 -9.61 7.00 8.95
C LEU A 121 -10.60 7.95 9.63
N PHE A 122 -10.12 9.00 10.31
CA PHE A 122 -10.96 10.02 10.91
C PHE A 122 -11.65 10.88 9.85
N SER A 123 -10.89 11.35 8.85
CA SER A 123 -11.39 12.17 7.74
C SER A 123 -12.45 11.47 6.90
N LEU A 124 -12.37 10.13 6.80
CA LEU A 124 -13.34 9.30 6.09
C LEU A 124 -14.53 8.86 6.97
N GLY A 125 -14.57 9.27 8.24
CA GLY A 125 -15.62 8.87 9.19
C GLY A 125 -15.57 7.40 9.62
N LEU A 126 -14.46 6.70 9.34
CA LEU A 126 -14.24 5.29 9.69
C LEU A 126 -13.72 5.09 11.12
N SER A 127 -13.31 6.18 11.79
CA SER A 127 -12.85 6.18 13.17
C SER A 127 -13.26 7.48 13.87
N GLY A 128 -13.67 7.38 15.14
CA GLY A 128 -13.88 8.54 16.02
C GLY A 128 -12.57 9.15 16.57
N TYR A 129 -11.43 8.48 16.35
CA TYR A 129 -10.12 8.88 16.84
C TYR A 129 -9.24 9.39 15.71
N LYS A 130 -8.75 10.65 15.85
CA LYS A 130 -7.82 11.27 14.88
C LYS A 130 -6.51 10.51 14.71
N ASN A 131 -6.02 9.89 15.78
CA ASN A 131 -4.78 9.11 15.79
C ASN A 131 -4.98 7.63 15.39
N ALA A 132 -6.14 7.25 14.85
CA ALA A 132 -6.34 5.91 14.34
C ALA A 132 -5.36 5.61 13.21
N ARG A 133 -4.54 4.57 13.42
CA ARG A 133 -3.37 4.31 12.60
C ARG A 133 -3.75 3.64 11.29
N PHE A 134 -3.39 4.25 10.17
CA PHE A 134 -3.48 3.66 8.84
C PHE A 134 -2.11 3.67 8.17
N LEU A 135 -1.68 2.52 7.66
CA LEU A 135 -0.37 2.37 7.04
C LEU A 135 -0.41 1.39 5.88
N ILE A 136 0.45 1.64 4.91
CA ILE A 136 0.81 0.70 3.84
C ILE A 136 2.30 0.43 3.95
N LYS A 137 2.68 -0.85 3.84
CA LYS A 137 4.09 -1.24 3.83
C LYS A 137 4.49 -1.64 2.43
N LEU A 138 5.62 -1.11 1.98
CA LEU A 138 6.36 -1.61 0.84
C LEU A 138 7.53 -2.42 1.37
N GLU A 139 7.61 -3.68 0.97
CA GLU A 139 8.69 -4.59 1.32
C GLU A 139 9.35 -5.13 0.05
N MET A 140 10.68 -5.16 0.07
CA MET A 140 11.51 -5.68 -1.01
C MET A 140 12.53 -6.64 -0.46
N GLN A 141 12.59 -7.84 -1.03
CA GLN A 141 13.53 -8.86 -0.62
C GLN A 141 13.99 -9.63 -1.85
N ASP A 142 15.30 -9.76 -2.03
CA ASP A 142 15.87 -10.71 -2.98
C ASP A 142 15.57 -12.15 -2.53
N GLN A 143 14.77 -12.88 -3.30
CA GLN A 143 14.35 -14.25 -3.00
C GLN A 143 15.29 -15.33 -3.60
N GLY A 144 16.36 -14.95 -4.33
CA GLY A 144 17.35 -15.90 -4.88
C GLY A 144 17.82 -15.64 -6.31
#